data_AF-A0A8C6L6L0-F1
#
_entry.id   AF-A0A8C6L6L0-F1
#
_cell.length_a   1.000
_cell.length_b   1.000
_cell.length_c   1.000
_cell.angle_alpha   90.00
_cell.angle_beta   90.00
_cell.angle_gamma   90.00
#
_symmetry.space_group_name_H-M   'P 1'
#
loop_
_entity.id
_entity.type
_entity.pdbx_description
1 polymer ?
#
loop_
_entity_poly.entity_id
_entity_poly.type
_entity_poly.pdbx_seq_one_letter_code
_entity_poly.pdbx_strand_id
1 'polypeptide(L)'
;KEESMLTSQQWKQINHSKGDLEEEKRRLQSIFAVGKEESSSSESPRKIPVQEPEASEIDHFQEVLNEIEERRQFLADMAALGQEDRYADMINTEISQLRVGKDTRRRLLGLNSSDLLQIITDLH
;
A
#
# COMPACT_ATOMS: atom_id res chain seq x y z
N LYS A 1 -32.89 -49.00 8.92
CA LYS A 1 -31.76 -48.04 8.86
C LYS A 1 -31.14 -48.22 7.48
N GLU A 2 -31.66 -47.52 6.49
CA GLU A 2 -31.06 -47.53 5.16
C GLU A 2 -30.02 -46.42 5.10
N GLU A 3 -28.76 -46.83 5.03
CA GLU A 3 -27.65 -45.91 4.82
C GLU A 3 -27.67 -45.47 3.35
N SER A 4 -27.69 -44.15 3.15
CA SER A 4 -27.79 -43.48 1.86
C SER A 4 -26.67 -43.95 0.91
N MET A 5 -26.99 -44.87 0.00
CA MET A 5 -26.05 -45.37 -1.01
C MET A 5 -25.93 -44.33 -2.12
N LEU A 6 -25.09 -43.33 -1.89
CA LEU A 6 -24.73 -42.37 -2.89
C LEU A 6 -23.96 -43.08 -4.02
N THR A 7 -24.39 -42.91 -5.28
CA THR A 7 -23.78 -43.60 -6.43
C THR A 7 -22.32 -43.18 -6.62
N SER A 8 -21.46 -44.06 -7.14
CA SER A 8 -20.05 -43.76 -7.43
C SER A 8 -19.86 -42.50 -8.30
N GLN A 9 -20.87 -42.13 -9.09
CA GLN A 9 -20.86 -40.87 -9.86
C GLN A 9 -21.09 -39.64 -8.97
N GLN A 10 -21.99 -39.73 -7.99
CA GLN A 10 -22.25 -38.66 -7.03
C GLN A 10 -21.07 -38.44 -6.08
N TRP A 11 -20.37 -39.52 -5.66
CA TRP A 11 -19.12 -39.37 -4.90
C TRP A 11 -18.05 -38.61 -5.67
N LYS A 12 -17.91 -38.87 -6.97
CA LYS A 12 -16.98 -38.13 -7.84
C LYS A 12 -17.37 -36.65 -7.92
N GLN A 13 -18.67 -36.34 -8.08
CA GLN A 13 -19.14 -34.95 -8.10
C GLN A 13 -18.88 -34.22 -6.77
N ILE A 14 -19.18 -34.84 -5.63
CA ILE A 14 -18.93 -34.26 -4.32
C ILE A 14 -17.44 -34.03 -4.08
N ASN A 15 -16.59 -34.97 -4.48
CA ASN A 15 -15.15 -34.86 -4.29
C ASN A 15 -14.53 -33.81 -5.22
N HIS A 16 -15.02 -33.67 -6.46
CA HIS A 16 -14.64 -32.55 -7.34
C HIS A 16 -15.03 -31.20 -6.73
N SER A 17 -16.29 -31.03 -6.29
CA SER A 17 -16.71 -29.78 -5.66
C SER A 17 -15.98 -29.46 -4.35
N LYS A 18 -15.55 -30.48 -3.60
CA LYS A 18 -14.71 -30.29 -2.40
C LYS A 18 -13.25 -29.96 -2.76
N GLY A 19 -12.72 -30.53 -3.84
CA GLY A 19 -11.40 -30.20 -4.37
C GLY A 19 -11.32 -28.75 -4.82
N ASP A 20 -12.32 -28.30 -5.60
CA ASP A 20 -12.44 -26.92 -6.08
C ASP A 20 -12.55 -25.91 -4.93
N LEU A 21 -13.29 -26.27 -3.86
CA LEU A 21 -13.45 -25.40 -2.69
C LEU A 21 -12.15 -25.25 -1.88
N GLU A 22 -11.41 -26.34 -1.69
CA GLU A 22 -10.13 -26.31 -0.98
C GLU A 22 -9.03 -25.63 -1.81
N GLU A 23 -9.11 -25.71 -3.14
CA GLU A 23 -8.25 -24.95 -4.04
C GLU A 23 -8.55 -23.45 -3.99
N GLU A 24 -9.82 -23.05 -4.06
CA GLU A 24 -10.22 -21.64 -3.94
C GLU A 24 -9.87 -21.07 -2.56
N LYS A 25 -10.00 -21.86 -1.49
CA LYS A 25 -9.61 -21.45 -0.12
C LYS A 25 -8.12 -21.17 -0.02
N ARG A 26 -7.26 -22.01 -0.62
CA ARG A 26 -5.80 -21.77 -0.65
C ARG A 26 -5.46 -20.53 -1.47
N ARG A 27 -6.04 -20.41 -2.67
CA ARG A 27 -5.91 -19.23 -3.54
C ARG A 27 -6.21 -17.93 -2.78
N LEU A 28 -7.35 -17.86 -2.10
CA LEU A 28 -7.75 -16.68 -1.33
C LEU A 28 -6.85 -16.43 -0.11
N GLN A 29 -6.40 -17.48 0.58
CA GLN A 29 -5.42 -17.34 1.66
C GLN A 29 -4.10 -16.76 1.18
N SER A 30 -3.59 -17.18 0.02
CA SER A 30 -2.37 -16.63 -0.60
C SER A 30 -2.53 -15.15 -0.96
N ILE A 31 -3.68 -14.79 -1.54
CA ILE A 31 -4.02 -13.40 -1.88
C ILE A 31 -4.08 -12.53 -0.62
N PHE A 32 -4.66 -13.00 0.48
CA PHE A 32 -4.73 -12.21 1.71
C PHE A 32 -3.44 -12.18 2.52
N ALA A 33 -2.64 -13.25 2.49
CA ALA A 33 -1.38 -13.30 3.23
C ALA A 33 -0.23 -12.57 2.50
N VAL A 34 -0.15 -12.71 1.17
CA VAL A 34 1.01 -12.29 0.36
C VAL A 34 0.60 -11.32 -0.77
N GLY A 35 -0.69 -11.22 -1.12
CA GLY A 35 -1.17 -10.35 -2.19
C GLY A 35 -1.10 -10.96 -3.60
N LYS A 36 -0.73 -12.23 -3.72
CA LYS A 36 -0.56 -12.93 -5.01
C LYS A 36 -1.28 -14.27 -5.02
N GLU A 37 -1.71 -14.69 -6.20
CA GLU A 37 -2.37 -15.97 -6.42
C GLU A 37 -1.35 -17.08 -6.65
N GLU A 38 -1.44 -18.17 -5.90
CA GLU A 38 -0.62 -19.36 -6.07
C GLU A 38 -1.27 -20.33 -7.07
N SER A 39 -0.80 -20.31 -8.33
CA SER A 39 -1.25 -21.25 -9.35
C SER A 39 -0.67 -22.65 -9.09
N SER A 40 -1.55 -23.64 -8.94
CA SER A 40 -1.24 -25.05 -8.77
C SER A 40 -0.69 -25.69 -10.06
N SER A 41 0.54 -25.33 -10.47
CA SER A 41 1.26 -26.08 -11.50
C SER A 41 2.46 -26.80 -10.90
N SER A 42 2.33 -28.11 -10.81
CA SER A 42 3.39 -29.03 -10.44
C SER A 42 4.45 -29.10 -11.53
N GLU A 43 5.55 -28.35 -11.37
CA GLU A 43 6.86 -28.78 -11.88
C GLU A 43 7.99 -28.03 -11.15
N SER A 44 8.98 -28.77 -10.66
CA SER A 44 10.18 -28.27 -9.99
C SER A 44 11.38 -29.00 -10.62
N PRO A 45 12.63 -28.49 -10.66
CA PRO A 45 13.12 -27.14 -10.36
C PRO A 45 13.99 -26.58 -11.51
N ARG A 46 13.70 -25.38 -12.00
CA ARG A 46 14.78 -24.47 -12.41
C ARG A 46 14.57 -23.16 -11.68
N LYS A 47 15.44 -22.92 -10.70
CA LYS A 47 15.77 -21.58 -10.21
C LYS A 47 16.38 -20.80 -11.37
N ILE A 48 15.55 -20.42 -12.33
CA ILE A 48 15.73 -19.13 -12.96
C ILE A 48 15.19 -18.19 -11.88
N PRO A 49 15.96 -17.21 -11.37
CA PRO A 49 15.29 -16.05 -10.83
C PRO A 49 14.55 -15.47 -12.02
N VAL A 50 13.32 -15.93 -12.25
CA VAL A 50 12.31 -15.11 -12.86
C VAL A 50 12.23 -13.99 -11.87
N GLN A 51 13.05 -12.96 -12.13
CA GLN A 51 12.68 -11.61 -11.76
C GLN A 51 11.22 -11.58 -12.15
N GLU A 52 10.36 -11.47 -11.14
CA GLU A 52 9.00 -11.01 -11.37
C GLU A 52 9.11 -9.92 -12.44
N PRO A 53 8.19 -9.81 -13.40
CA PRO A 53 8.02 -8.49 -13.98
C PRO A 53 7.75 -7.64 -12.75
N GLU A 54 8.77 -6.94 -12.28
CA GLU A 54 8.66 -5.91 -11.26
C GLU A 54 7.46 -5.15 -11.78
N ALA A 55 6.34 -5.28 -11.08
CA ALA A 55 5.09 -4.69 -11.50
C ALA A 55 5.45 -3.23 -11.56
N SER A 56 5.72 -2.78 -12.79
CA SER A 56 6.76 -1.79 -13.11
C SER A 56 6.74 -0.77 -12.02
N GLU A 57 7.75 -0.81 -11.14
CA GLU A 57 7.89 0.11 -10.01
C GLU A 57 7.54 1.45 -10.61
N ILE A 58 6.31 1.93 -10.35
CA ILE A 58 5.83 3.14 -11.00
C ILE A 58 6.86 4.12 -10.53
N ASP A 59 7.64 4.65 -11.48
CA ASP A 59 8.79 5.46 -11.18
C ASP A 59 8.35 6.42 -10.07
N HIS A 60 8.95 6.33 -8.88
CA HIS A 60 8.49 7.09 -7.72
C HIS A 60 8.40 8.59 -8.07
N PHE A 61 9.24 9.05 -9.02
CA PHE A 61 9.12 10.38 -9.61
C PHE A 61 7.82 10.58 -10.39
N GLN A 62 7.41 9.63 -11.23
CA GLN A 62 6.13 9.65 -11.94
C GLN A 62 4.92 9.67 -10.99
N GLU A 63 4.94 8.91 -9.90
CA GLU A 63 3.90 8.96 -8.87
C GLU A 63 3.80 10.35 -8.24
N VAL A 64 4.94 10.90 -7.80
CA VAL A 64 5.00 12.25 -7.23
C VAL A 64 4.55 13.32 -8.24
N LEU A 65 4.91 13.18 -9.52
CA LEU A 65 4.46 14.10 -10.57
C LEU A 65 2.94 14.02 -10.76
N ASN A 66 2.36 12.82 -10.72
CA ASN A 66 0.92 12.64 -10.82
C ASN A 66 0.21 13.28 -9.62
N GLU A 67 0.71 13.08 -8.39
CA GLU A 67 0.14 13.73 -7.20
C GLU A 67 0.21 15.26 -7.27
N ILE A 68 1.33 15.81 -7.75
CA ILE A 68 1.50 17.25 -7.91
C ILE A 68 0.46 17.79 -8.90
N GLU A 69 0.27 17.11 -10.03
CA GLU A 69 -0.69 17.52 -11.04
C GLU A 69 -2.14 17.41 -10.55
N GLU A 70 -2.48 16.34 -9.84
CA GLU A 70 -3.80 16.19 -9.20
C GLU A 70 -4.09 17.32 -8.21
N ARG A 71 -3.12 17.63 -7.32
CA ARG A 71 -3.27 18.74 -6.36
C ARG A 71 -3.36 20.09 -7.07
N ARG A 72 -2.63 20.30 -8.17
CA ARG A 72 -2.72 21.52 -8.98
C ARG A 72 -4.11 21.69 -9.57
N GLN A 73 -4.68 20.61 -10.11
CA GLN A 73 -6.03 20.62 -10.68
C GLN A 73 -7.09 20.89 -9.62
N PHE A 74 -6.99 20.24 -8.46
CA PHE A 74 -7.88 20.51 -7.32
C PHE A 74 -7.88 21.99 -6.92
N LEU A 75 -6.71 22.62 -6.81
CA LEU A 75 -6.61 24.05 -6.48
C LEU A 75 -7.25 24.93 -7.56
N ALA A 76 -7.05 24.59 -8.84
CA ALA A 76 -7.68 25.30 -9.95
C ALA A 76 -9.22 25.18 -9.91
N ASP A 77 -9.73 24.00 -9.58
CA ASP A 77 -11.17 23.77 -9.43
C ASP A 77 -11.75 24.58 -8.26
N MET A 78 -11.05 24.61 -7.11
CA MET A 78 -11.47 25.40 -5.95
C MET A 78 -11.43 26.91 -6.23
N ALA A 79 -10.44 27.38 -7.00
CA ALA A 79 -10.38 28.76 -7.46
C ALA A 79 -11.53 29.10 -8.42
N ALA A 80 -11.85 28.21 -9.36
CA ALA A 80 -12.99 28.37 -10.27
C ALA A 80 -14.34 28.42 -9.53
N LEU A 81 -14.44 27.75 -8.38
CA LEU A 81 -15.59 27.80 -7.47
C LEU A 81 -15.58 29.01 -6.52
N GLY A 82 -14.55 29.86 -6.56
CA GLY A 82 -14.39 31.00 -5.65
C GLY A 82 -14.15 30.60 -4.20
N GLN A 83 -13.66 29.38 -3.95
CA GLN A 83 -13.40 28.84 -2.61
C GLN A 83 -11.91 28.86 -2.21
N GLU A 84 -11.04 29.44 -3.03
CA GLU A 84 -9.59 29.51 -2.81
C GLU A 84 -9.20 30.03 -1.42
N ASP A 85 -9.79 31.13 -0.98
CA ASP A 85 -9.49 31.76 0.31
C ASP A 85 -9.80 30.84 1.50
N ARG A 86 -10.82 29.99 1.38
CA ARG A 86 -11.23 29.06 2.46
C ARG A 86 -10.19 27.96 2.69
N TYR A 87 -9.47 27.56 1.64
CA TYR A 87 -8.48 26.51 1.70
C TYR A 87 -7.06 27.06 1.87
N ALA A 88 -6.81 28.32 1.47
CA ALA A 88 -5.51 28.96 1.56
C ALA A 88 -4.94 28.91 3.00
N ASP A 89 -5.73 29.29 4.01
CA ASP A 89 -5.30 29.30 5.40
C ASP A 89 -4.99 27.89 5.95
N MET A 90 -5.81 26.91 5.56
CA MET A 90 -5.63 25.51 5.96
C MET A 90 -4.35 24.92 5.35
N ILE A 91 -4.15 25.14 4.05
CA ILE A 91 -2.96 24.70 3.31
C ILE A 91 -1.70 25.36 3.87
N ASN A 92 -1.74 26.68 4.12
CA ASN A 92 -0.61 27.42 4.69
C ASN A 92 -0.23 26.90 6.08
N THR A 93 -1.23 26.56 6.89
CA THR A 93 -1.03 25.98 8.22
C THR A 93 -0.36 24.61 8.12
N GLU A 94 -0.83 23.74 7.23
CA GLU A 94 -0.29 22.39 7.04
C GLU A 94 1.15 22.42 6.49
N ILE A 95 1.42 23.28 5.50
CA ILE A 95 2.78 23.52 4.97
C ILE A 95 3.72 23.99 6.09
N SER A 96 3.24 24.89 6.95
CA SER A 96 4.02 25.41 8.06
C SER A 96 4.38 24.32 9.07
N GLN A 97 3.43 23.45 9.42
CA GLN A 97 3.68 22.31 10.32
C GLN A 97 4.72 21.34 9.73
N LEU A 98 4.61 21.01 8.44
CA LEU A 98 5.56 20.15 7.74
C LEU A 98 6.96 20.77 7.67
N ARG A 99 7.05 22.08 7.45
CA ARG A 99 8.33 22.81 7.41
C ARG A 99 9.00 22.83 8.79
N VAL A 100 8.26 23.14 9.85
CA VAL A 100 8.78 23.13 11.24
C VAL A 100 9.28 21.74 11.65
N GLY A 101 8.54 20.68 11.34
CA GLY A 101 8.94 19.30 11.66
C GLY A 101 10.17 18.82 10.86
N LYS A 102 10.29 19.22 9.59
CA LYS A 102 11.46 18.91 8.76
C LYS A 102 12.68 19.73 9.14
N ASP A 103 12.50 21.00 9.52
CA ASP A 103 13.59 21.89 9.92
C ASP A 103 14.17 21.52 11.27
N THR A 104 13.34 21.13 12.24
CA THR A 104 13.80 20.57 13.52
C THR A 104 14.56 19.26 13.33
N ARG A 105 14.04 18.33 12.50
CA ARG A 105 14.74 17.08 12.18
C ARG A 105 16.08 17.30 11.46
N ARG A 106 16.13 18.23 10.50
CA ARG A 106 17.39 18.61 9.82
C ARG A 106 18.38 19.27 10.77
N ARG A 107 17.91 20.12 11.68
CA ARG A 107 18.75 20.78 12.69
C ARG A 107 19.32 19.75 13.67
N LEU A 108 18.49 18.85 14.24
CA LEU A 108 18.92 17.81 15.19
C LEU A 108 19.98 16.83 14.65
N LEU A 109 19.96 16.51 13.36
CA LEU A 109 20.92 15.58 12.74
C LEU A 109 22.35 16.16 12.60
N GLY A 110 22.55 17.45 12.88
CA GLY A 110 23.85 18.11 12.78
C GLY A 110 24.32 18.82 14.05
N LEU A 111 23.68 18.58 15.21
CA LEU A 111 23.98 19.29 16.45
C LEU A 111 24.91 18.50 17.38
N ASN A 112 25.84 19.22 18.00
CA ASN A 112 26.75 18.69 19.01
C ASN A 112 25.99 18.55 20.34
N SER A 113 26.52 17.77 21.29
CA SER A 113 25.88 17.62 22.62
C SER A 113 25.63 18.96 23.33
N SER A 114 26.50 19.97 23.14
CA SER A 114 26.30 21.31 23.68
C SER A 114 25.12 22.06 23.04
N ASP A 115 24.92 21.90 21.73
CA ASP A 115 23.84 22.62 21.02
C ASP A 115 22.48 22.00 21.30
N LEU A 116 22.43 20.68 21.55
CA LEU A 116 21.24 19.99 22.03
C LEU A 116 20.83 20.46 23.44
N LEU A 117 21.80 20.70 24.33
CA LEU A 117 21.54 21.20 25.68
C LEU A 117 21.03 22.65 25.67
N GLN A 118 21.56 23.50 24.79
CA GLN A 118 21.09 24.88 24.65
C GLN A 118 19.64 24.97 24.17
N ILE A 119 19.25 24.11 23.22
CA ILE A 119 17.86 24.04 22.73
C ILE A 119 16.90 23.57 23.84
N ILE A 120 17.33 22.62 24.69
CA ILE A 120 16.52 22.14 25.82
C ILE A 120 16.35 23.26 26.86
N THR A 121 17.36 24.09 27.08
CA THR A 121 17.27 25.22 28.04
C THR A 121 16.45 26.39 27.51
N ASP A 122 16.45 26.63 26.19
CA ASP A 122 15.68 27.75 25.58
C ASP A 122 14.17 27.42 25.43
N LEU A 123 13.77 26.18 25.73
CA LEU A 123 12.38 25.73 25.70
C LEU A 123 11.62 25.96 27.02
N HIS A 124 12.23 26.61 28.01
CA HIS A 124 11.70 26.84 29.36
C HIS A 124 11.93 28.28 29.82
#